data_AF-A0A7L4N9S0-F1
#
_entry.id   AF-A0A7L4N9S0-F1
#
_cell.length_a   1.000
_cell.length_b   1.000
_cell.length_c   1.000
_cell.angle_alpha   90.00
_cell.angle_beta   90.00
_cell.angle_gamma   90.00
#
_symmetry.space_group_name_H-M   'P 1'
#
loop_
_entity.id
_entity.type
_entity.pdbx_description
1 polymer ?
#
loop_
_entity_poly.entity_id
_entity_poly.type
_entity_poly.pdbx_seq_one_letter_code
_entity_poly.pdbx_strand_id
1 'polypeptide(L)' 'MAIPSSCSTLRLPAGFRNLLEGLALEVLRAQPDDVVAFAAQHFQKLLQEREGEWPSPAA' A
#
# COMPACT_ATOMS: atom_id res chain seq x y z
N MET A 1 0.88 -3.94 36.03
CA MET A 1 0.34 -2.58 35.88
C MET A 1 0.05 -2.40 34.38
N ALA A 2 -1.21 -2.48 33.96
CA ALA A 2 -1.60 -2.32 32.56
C ALA A 2 -2.04 -0.87 32.35
N ILE A 3 -1.37 -0.15 31.46
CA ILE A 3 -1.78 1.21 31.08
C ILE A 3 -2.94 1.05 30.08
N PRO A 4 -4.15 1.56 30.38
CA PRO A 4 -5.20 1.63 29.37
C PRO A 4 -4.85 2.79 28.43
N SER A 5 -4.39 2.48 27.22
CA SER A 5 -4.32 3.48 26.16
C SER A 5 -5.74 3.78 25.68
N SER A 6 -6.35 4.78 26.30
CA SER A 6 -7.64 5.34 25.93
C SER A 6 -7.57 6.01 24.54
N CYS A 7 -7.74 5.23 23.48
CA CYS A 7 -8.40 5.56 22.18
C CYS A 7 -8.16 4.40 21.18
N SER A 8 -8.83 3.26 21.37
CA SER A 8 -8.57 2.03 20.61
C SER A 8 -9.33 1.91 19.27
N THR A 9 -9.77 3.01 18.65
CA THR A 9 -10.50 2.97 17.36
C THR A 9 -9.59 2.97 16.13
N LEU A 10 -8.31 3.34 16.27
CA LEU A 10 -7.35 3.32 15.16
C LEU A 10 -6.70 1.93 15.05
N ARG A 11 -7.36 1.02 14.34
CA ARG A 11 -6.82 -0.29 13.98
C ARG A 11 -6.16 -0.21 12.61
N LEU A 12 -4.94 -0.75 12.51
CA LEU A 12 -4.28 -0.87 11.22
C LEU A 12 -5.11 -1.78 10.30
N PRO A 13 -5.42 -1.37 9.06
CA PRO A 13 -6.14 -2.21 8.13
C PRO A 13 -5.36 -3.50 7.86
N ALA A 14 -6.09 -4.61 7.67
CA ALA A 14 -5.49 -5.86 7.25
C ALA A 14 -4.74 -5.65 5.91
N GLY A 15 -3.51 -6.17 5.82
CA GLY A 15 -2.67 -6.02 4.62
C GLY A 15 -1.94 -4.68 4.48
N PHE A 16 -2.20 -3.68 5.33
CA PHE A 16 -1.51 -2.38 5.23
C PHE A 16 0.00 -2.50 5.45
N ARG A 17 0.44 -3.37 6.38
CA ARG A 17 1.87 -3.63 6.57
C ARG A 17 2.51 -4.26 5.32
N ASN A 18 1.85 -5.26 4.74
CA ASN A 18 2.33 -5.90 3.51
C ASN A 18 2.41 -4.91 2.33
N LEU A 19 1.47 -3.98 2.24
CA LEU A 19 1.49 -2.90 1.25
C LEU A 19 2.75 -2.03 1.38
N LEU A 20 3.06 -1.59 2.61
CA LEU A 20 4.25 -0.78 2.87
C LEU A 20 5.55 -1.56 2.69
N GLU A 21 5.59 -2.83 3.09
CA GLU A 21 6.74 -3.72 2.87
C GLU A 21 7.00 -3.90 1.36
N GLY A 22 5.96 -4.07 0.54
CA GLY A 22 6.07 -4.15 -0.91
C GLY A 22 6.68 -2.89 -1.53
N LEU A 23 6.17 -1.72 -1.14
CA LEU A 23 6.74 -0.44 -1.57
C LEU A 23 8.20 -0.29 -1.15
N ALA A 24 8.53 -0.62 0.10
CA ALA A 24 9.89 -0.49 0.63
C ALA A 24 10.89 -1.37 -0.14
N LEU A 25 10.49 -2.60 -0.50
CA LEU A 25 11.33 -3.49 -1.31
C LEU A 25 11.57 -2.92 -2.71
N GLU A 26 10.55 -2.34 -3.35
CA GLU A 26 10.68 -1.73 -4.66
C GLU A 26 11.57 -0.49 -4.65
N VAL A 27 11.48 0.35 -3.61
CA VAL A 27 12.38 1.49 -3.41
C VAL A 27 13.83 1.01 -3.23
N LEU A 28 14.06 -0.04 -2.43
CA LEU A 28 15.41 -0.60 -2.24
C LEU A 28 16.01 -1.14 -3.54
N ARG A 29 15.18 -1.71 -4.43
CA ARG A 29 15.60 -2.24 -5.73
C ARG A 29 15.90 -1.12 -6.74
N ALA A 30 15.04 -0.12 -6.82
CA ALA A 30 15.13 0.94 -7.82
C ALA A 30 16.10 2.06 -7.43
N GLN A 31 16.42 2.22 -6.13
CA GLN A 31 17.22 3.32 -5.58
C GLN A 31 16.86 4.70 -6.20
N PRO A 32 15.58 5.11 -6.16
CA PRO A 32 15.16 6.35 -6.81
C PRO A 32 15.64 7.58 -6.02
N ASP A 33 15.98 8.66 -6.73
CA ASP A 33 16.30 9.96 -6.11
C ASP A 33 15.07 10.59 -5.43
N ASP A 34 13.87 10.40 -5.99
CA ASP A 34 12.60 10.86 -5.42
C ASP A 34 11.71 9.66 -5.04
N VAL A 35 11.74 9.33 -3.75
CA VAL A 35 10.95 8.23 -3.18
C VAL A 35 9.44 8.53 -3.21
N VAL A 36 9.04 9.80 -3.08
CA VAL A 36 7.62 10.18 -3.01
C VAL A 36 6.98 10.03 -4.39
N ALA A 37 7.64 10.54 -5.43
CA ALA A 37 7.20 10.39 -6.81
C ALA A 37 7.14 8.91 -7.21
N PHE A 38 8.17 8.14 -6.85
CA PHE A 38 8.20 6.70 -7.12
C PHE A 38 7.05 5.96 -6.44
N ALA A 39 6.76 6.27 -5.17
CA ALA A 39 5.65 5.65 -4.45
C ALA A 39 4.29 5.95 -5.08
N ALA A 40 4.06 7.19 -5.52
CA ALA A 40 2.83 7.57 -6.22
C ALA A 40 2.66 6.77 -7.52
N GLN A 41 3.72 6.65 -8.31
CA GLN A 41 3.71 5.85 -9.54
C GLN A 41 3.48 4.36 -9.26
N HIS A 42 4.12 3.82 -8.21
CA HIS A 42 3.95 2.42 -7.81
C HIS A 42 2.50 2.11 -7.44
N PHE A 43 1.86 2.95 -6.60
CA PHE A 43 0.45 2.75 -6.26
C PHE A 43 -0.49 2.96 -7.44
N GLN A 44 -0.18 3.89 -8.35
CA GLN A 44 -0.96 4.08 -9.57
C GLN A 44 -0.91 2.82 -10.45
N LYS A 45 0.26 2.18 -10.58
CA LYS A 45 0.40 0.92 -11.30
C LYS A 45 -0.41 -0.21 -10.66
N LEU A 46 -0.36 -0.36 -9.33
CA LEU A 46 -1.16 -1.36 -8.62
C LEU A 46 -2.67 -1.17 -8.80
N LEU A 47 -3.14 0.09 -8.83
CA LEU A 47 -4.54 0.40 -9.11
C LEU A 47 -4.93 0.02 -10.54
N GLN A 48 -4.08 0.32 -11.51
CA GLN A 48 -4.29 -0.06 -12.92
C GLN A 48 -4.30 -1.57 -13.11
N GLU A 49 -3.40 -2.31 -12.44
CA GLU A 49 -3.39 -3.77 -12.47
C GLU A 49 -4.70 -4.33 -11.90
N ARG A 50 -5.17 -3.80 -10.77
CA ARG A 50 -6.47 -4.19 -10.19
C ARG A 50 -7.65 -3.89 -11.13
N GLU A 51 -7.62 -2.75 -11.83
CA GLU A 51 -8.70 -2.32 -12.73
C GLU A 51 -8.64 -3.03 -14.10
N GLY A 52 -7.45 -3.38 -14.57
CA GLY A 52 -7.23 -4.17 -15.78
C GLY A 52 -7.49 -5.67 -15.60
N GLU A 53 -7.34 -6.18 -14.39
CA GLU A 53 -7.62 -7.58 -14.01
C GLU A 53 -9.11 -7.82 -13.70
N TRP A 54 -9.99 -6.81 -13.79
CA TRP A 54 -11.44 -7.05 -13.77
C TRP A 54 -11.92 -7.39 -15.19
N PRO A 55 -12.17 -8.66 -15.56
CA PRO A 55 -13.12 -8.90 -16.63
C PRO A 55 -14.44 -8.34 -16.12
N SER A 56 -14.94 -7.27 -16.74
CA SER A 56 -16.36 -6.96 -16.65
C SER A 56 -17.11 -8.21 -17.11
N PRO A 57 -17.88 -8.92 -16.25
CA PRO A 57 -19.03 -9.59 -16.79
C PRO A 57 -19.96 -8.45 -17.22
N ALA A 58 -19.98 -8.20 -18.52
CA ALA A 58 -21.04 -7.44 -19.14
C ALA A 58 -22.39 -8.13 -18.86
N ALA A 59 -23.45 -7.31 -18.77
CA ALA A 59 -24.88 -7.62 -18.76
C ALA A 59 -25.53 -7.95 -17.39
#